data_AF-A0A9Y2ISC1-F1
#
_entry.id   AF-A0A9Y2ISC1-F1
#
_cell.length_a   1.000
_cell.length_b   1.000
_cell.length_c   1.000
_cell.angle_alpha   90.00
_cell.angle_beta   90.00
_cell.angle_gamma   90.00
#
_symmetry.space_group_name_H-M   'P 1'
#
loop_
_entity.id
_entity.type
_entity.pdbx_description
1 polymer ?
#
loop_
_entity_poly.entity_id
_entity_poly.type
_entity_poly.pdbx_seq_one_letter_code
_entity_poly.pdbx_strand_id
1 'polypeptide(L)'
;MYDREPIGTWVDGRLALTGDAAHPMLQYLAQGACQALEDAAGLVEQADKHVTGSGTDWDPALRDYAAARAVRTARVQRTARDWGDLWHCDGLFRATRNALLRDRAANDYRWVDWLYGRNA
;
A
#
# COMPACT_ATOMS: atom_id res chain seq x y z
N MET A 1 -9.34 -3.63 -16.03
CA MET A 1 -9.00 -3.82 -14.60
C MET A 1 -9.59 -2.68 -13.83
N TYR A 2 -10.01 -2.91 -12.59
CA TYR A 2 -10.64 -1.90 -11.74
C TYR A 2 -9.95 -1.83 -10.40
N ASP A 3 -9.91 -0.63 -9.84
CA ASP A 3 -9.52 -0.34 -8.46
C ASP A 3 -10.54 0.64 -7.84
N ARG A 4 -10.20 1.22 -6.68
CA ARG A 4 -11.03 2.25 -6.03
C ARG A 4 -10.16 3.43 -5.59
N GLU A 5 -10.78 4.59 -5.43
CA GLU A 5 -10.12 5.71 -4.76
C GLU A 5 -9.74 5.33 -3.32
N PRO A 6 -8.56 5.76 -2.83
CA PRO A 6 -8.18 5.52 -1.45
C PRO A 6 -9.15 6.18 -0.47
N ILE A 7 -9.58 5.44 0.54
CA ILE A 7 -10.47 5.91 1.61
C ILE A 7 -9.73 6.01 2.94
N GLY A 8 -10.09 7.00 3.77
CA GLY A 8 -9.45 7.24 5.07
C GLY A 8 -10.11 6.55 6.26
N THR A 9 -11.33 6.05 6.10
CA THR A 9 -12.12 5.41 7.19
C THR A 9 -12.30 3.93 6.88
N TRP A 10 -11.66 3.06 7.65
CA TRP A 10 -11.73 1.61 7.49
C TRP A 10 -12.44 0.90 8.65
N VAL A 11 -12.71 1.63 9.73
CA VAL A 11 -13.23 1.07 10.98
C VAL A 11 -14.64 1.59 11.22
N ASP A 12 -15.54 0.67 11.53
CA ASP A 12 -16.88 0.95 12.02
C ASP A 12 -17.13 0.11 13.29
N GLY A 13 -17.09 0.76 14.44
CA GLY A 13 -17.12 0.09 15.75
C GLY A 13 -15.99 -0.94 15.88
N ARG A 14 -16.36 -2.23 15.94
CA ARG A 14 -15.44 -3.36 16.09
C ARG A 14 -15.12 -4.07 14.76
N LEU A 15 -15.53 -3.51 13.63
CA LEU A 15 -15.24 -4.02 12.30
C LEU A 15 -14.15 -3.18 11.66
N ALA A 16 -13.15 -3.83 11.08
CA ALA A 16 -12.12 -3.18 10.26
C ALA A 16 -12.05 -3.84 8.88
N LEU A 17 -11.97 -3.01 7.83
CA LEU A 17 -11.69 -3.45 6.47
C LEU A 17 -10.20 -3.80 6.32
N THR A 18 -9.90 -4.81 5.51
CA THR A 18 -8.55 -5.29 5.17
C THR A 18 -8.49 -5.78 3.72
N GLY A 19 -7.30 -5.84 3.12
CA GLY A 19 -7.10 -6.27 1.74
C GLY A 19 -7.92 -5.47 0.73
N ASP A 20 -8.40 -6.12 -0.33
CA ASP A 20 -9.18 -5.48 -1.39
C ASP A 20 -10.53 -4.90 -0.94
N ALA A 21 -11.02 -5.25 0.26
CA ALA A 21 -12.19 -4.57 0.83
C ALA A 21 -11.87 -3.13 1.27
N ALA A 22 -10.61 -2.86 1.64
CA ALA A 22 -10.12 -1.56 2.05
C ALA A 22 -9.37 -0.82 0.93
N HIS A 23 -8.52 -1.50 0.17
CA HIS A 23 -7.58 -0.89 -0.76
C HIS A 23 -7.35 -1.69 -2.06
N PRO A 24 -8.41 -1.99 -2.83
CA PRO A 24 -8.24 -2.68 -4.11
C PRO A 24 -7.42 -1.78 -5.06
N MET A 25 -6.44 -2.37 -5.75
CA MET A 25 -5.46 -1.62 -6.55
C MET A 25 -5.24 -2.27 -7.91
N LEU A 26 -4.79 -1.48 -8.90
CA LEU A 26 -4.32 -2.03 -10.16
C LEU A 26 -3.04 -2.86 -9.94
N GLN A 27 -2.88 -3.93 -10.71
CA GLN A 27 -1.84 -4.94 -10.48
C GLN A 27 -0.43 -4.54 -10.94
N TYR A 28 -0.21 -3.31 -11.39
CA TYR A 28 1.06 -2.87 -11.99
C TYR A 28 2.26 -2.94 -11.04
N LEU A 29 2.02 -2.91 -9.73
CA LEU A 29 3.08 -3.13 -8.72
C LEU A 29 3.13 -4.57 -8.19
N ALA A 30 2.17 -5.43 -8.57
CA ALA A 30 1.98 -6.77 -8.02
C ALA A 30 1.87 -6.81 -6.48
N GLN A 31 1.26 -5.79 -5.89
CA GLN A 31 1.27 -5.57 -4.44
C GLN A 31 -0.04 -5.90 -3.71
N GLY A 32 -1.17 -6.15 -4.39
CA GLY A 32 -2.46 -6.33 -3.69
C GLY A 32 -2.42 -7.39 -2.58
N ALA A 33 -1.99 -8.61 -2.92
CA ALA A 33 -1.84 -9.69 -1.94
C ALA A 33 -0.78 -9.40 -0.87
N CYS A 34 0.34 -8.77 -1.24
CA CYS A 34 1.38 -8.38 -0.29
C CYS A 34 0.86 -7.37 0.74
N GLN A 35 0.06 -6.39 0.30
CA GLN A 35 -0.55 -5.41 1.20
C GLN A 35 -1.59 -6.04 2.13
N ALA A 36 -2.34 -7.05 1.68
CA ALA A 36 -3.23 -7.82 2.56
C ALA A 36 -2.46 -8.63 3.62
N LEU A 37 -1.27 -9.15 3.29
CA LEU A 37 -0.40 -9.80 4.28
C LEU A 37 0.19 -8.81 5.28
N GLU A 38 0.62 -7.63 4.81
CA GLU A 38 1.05 -6.53 5.68
C GLU A 38 -0.08 -6.03 6.59
N ASP A 39 -1.34 -6.06 6.13
CA ASP A 39 -2.48 -5.74 6.97
C ASP A 39 -2.63 -6.72 8.13
N ALA A 40 -2.48 -8.03 7.88
CA ALA A 40 -2.54 -9.03 8.93
C ALA A 40 -1.44 -8.79 9.98
N ALA A 41 -0.20 -8.54 9.54
CA ALA A 41 0.90 -8.21 10.42
C ALA A 41 0.67 -6.91 11.21
N GLY A 42 0.20 -5.87 10.53
CA GLY A 42 -0.10 -4.58 11.15
C GLY A 42 -1.22 -4.67 12.18
N LEU A 43 -2.26 -5.46 11.92
CA LEU A 43 -3.34 -5.66 12.89
C LEU A 43 -2.84 -6.36 14.16
N VAL A 44 -2.01 -7.40 14.02
CA VAL A 44 -1.38 -8.08 15.15
C VAL A 44 -0.48 -7.12 15.93
N GLU A 45 0.36 -6.35 15.23
CA GLU A 45 1.25 -5.37 15.86
C GLU A 45 0.49 -4.35 16.71
N GLN A 46 -0.63 -3.81 16.20
CA GLN A 46 -1.44 -2.87 16.98
C GLN A 46 -2.21 -3.57 18.10
N ALA A 47 -2.72 -4.77 17.88
CA ALA A 47 -3.37 -5.55 18.93
C ALA A 47 -2.43 -5.81 20.12
N ASP A 48 -1.16 -6.13 19.85
CA ASP A 48 -0.12 -6.37 20.85
C ASP A 48 0.25 -5.09 21.61
N LYS A 49 0.31 -3.93 20.93
CA LYS A 49 0.59 -2.62 21.55
C LYS A 49 -0.50 -2.17 22.52
N HIS A 50 -1.74 -2.61 22.30
CA HIS A 50 -2.91 -2.23 23.09
C HIS A 50 -3.38 -3.35 24.03
N VAL A 51 -2.49 -4.27 24.41
CA VAL A 51 -2.78 -5.28 25.44
C VAL A 51 -2.91 -4.62 26.81
N THR A 52 -3.99 -4.95 27.50
CA THR A 52 -4.30 -4.53 28.88
C THR A 52 -4.40 -5.75 29.80
N GLY A 53 -4.56 -5.52 31.11
CA GLY A 53 -4.76 -6.60 32.08
C GLY A 53 -5.99 -7.47 31.83
N SER A 54 -6.95 -7.01 31.01
CA SER A 54 -8.17 -7.73 30.63
C SER A 54 -8.21 -8.20 29.16
N GLY A 55 -7.08 -8.16 28.45
CA GLY A 55 -6.98 -8.45 27.01
C GLY A 55 -6.72 -7.20 26.17
N THR A 56 -6.87 -7.30 24.84
CA THR A 56 -6.62 -6.17 23.93
C THR A 56 -7.74 -5.14 23.98
N ASP A 57 -7.38 -3.86 24.13
CA ASP A 57 -8.28 -2.74 23.88
C ASP A 57 -8.40 -2.51 22.37
N TRP A 58 -9.49 -3.03 21.79
CA TRP A 58 -9.66 -3.07 20.34
C TRP A 58 -9.96 -1.72 19.69
N ASP A 59 -10.57 -0.78 20.41
CA ASP A 59 -10.95 0.51 19.82
C ASP A 59 -9.70 1.32 19.39
N PRO A 60 -8.68 1.54 20.24
CA PRO A 60 -7.44 2.18 19.80
C PRO A 60 -6.63 1.28 18.86
N ALA A 61 -6.65 -0.05 19.02
CA ALA A 61 -5.91 -0.97 18.16
C ALA A 61 -6.39 -0.91 16.70
N LEU A 62 -7.69 -1.00 16.46
CA LEU A 62 -8.27 -0.91 15.11
C LEU A 62 -8.06 0.47 14.51
N ARG A 63 -8.20 1.54 15.31
CA ARG A 63 -7.97 2.92 14.86
C ARG A 63 -6.52 3.14 14.40
N ASP A 64 -5.54 2.68 15.19
CA ASP A 64 -4.13 2.86 14.87
C ASP A 64 -3.70 1.95 13.70
N TYR A 65 -4.29 0.75 13.60
CA TYR A 65 -4.12 -0.15 12.45
C TYR A 65 -4.57 0.53 11.15
N ALA A 66 -5.80 1.05 11.14
CA ALA A 66 -6.36 1.72 9.98
C ALA A 66 -5.56 2.97 9.60
N ALA A 67 -5.15 3.79 10.59
CA ALA A 67 -4.36 4.99 10.35
C ALA A 67 -3.01 4.67 9.69
N ALA A 68 -2.31 3.63 10.16
CA ALA A 68 -1.03 3.22 9.61
C ALA A 68 -1.17 2.65 8.19
N ARG A 69 -2.13 1.74 7.99
CA ARG A 69 -2.30 1.01 6.73
C ARG A 69 -2.95 1.82 5.63
N ALA A 70 -3.88 2.74 5.95
CA ALA A 70 -4.53 3.58 4.95
C ALA A 70 -3.54 4.49 4.21
N VAL A 71 -2.57 5.08 4.91
CA VAL A 71 -1.56 5.94 4.27
C VAL A 71 -0.67 5.13 3.32
N ARG A 72 -0.20 3.97 3.79
CA ARG A 72 0.69 3.10 3.01
C ARG A 72 0.00 2.57 1.75
N THR A 73 -1.16 1.96 1.89
CA THR A 73 -1.91 1.35 0.78
C THR A 73 -2.42 2.39 -0.21
N ALA A 74 -2.82 3.57 0.24
CA ALA A 74 -3.19 4.68 -0.65
C ALA A 74 -2.03 5.12 -1.55
N ARG A 75 -0.79 5.11 -1.03
CA ARG A 75 0.40 5.36 -1.85
C ARG A 75 0.61 4.27 -2.89
N VAL A 76 0.40 3.00 -2.53
CA VAL A 76 0.50 1.87 -3.47
C VAL A 76 -0.55 1.97 -4.58
N GLN A 77 -1.81 2.22 -4.23
CA GLN A 77 -2.91 2.37 -5.20
C GLN A 77 -2.59 3.44 -6.24
N ARG A 78 -2.23 4.66 -5.79
CA ARG A 78 -1.88 5.76 -6.70
C ARG A 78 -0.65 5.46 -7.52
N THR A 79 0.42 4.95 -6.89
CA THR A 79 1.66 4.65 -7.61
C THR A 79 1.44 3.53 -8.63
N ALA A 80 0.56 2.55 -8.37
CA ALA A 80 0.21 1.53 -9.35
C ALA A 80 -0.42 2.14 -10.60
N ARG A 81 -1.33 3.13 -10.46
CA ARG A 81 -1.90 3.87 -11.60
C ARG A 81 -0.80 4.58 -12.39
N ASP A 82 0.07 5.34 -11.71
CA ASP A 82 1.18 6.06 -12.35
C ASP A 82 2.13 5.11 -13.12
N TRP A 83 2.42 3.94 -12.55
CA TRP A 83 3.22 2.91 -13.24
C TRP A 83 2.49 2.31 -14.44
N GLY A 84 1.18 2.14 -14.36
CA GLY A 84 0.34 1.74 -15.48
C GLY A 84 0.40 2.72 -16.65
N ASP A 85 0.31 4.01 -16.36
CA ASP A 85 0.42 5.08 -17.34
C ASP A 85 1.84 5.14 -17.95
N LEU A 86 2.87 5.01 -17.10
CA LEU A 86 4.27 4.92 -17.54
C LEU A 86 4.50 3.73 -18.47
N TRP A 87 3.86 2.59 -18.21
CA TRP A 87 4.00 1.39 -19.03
C TRP A 87 3.39 1.55 -20.42
N HIS A 88 2.21 2.16 -20.49
CA HIS A 88 1.41 2.29 -21.72
C HIS A 88 1.61 3.62 -22.47
N CYS A 89 2.50 4.50 -22.01
CA CYS A 89 2.80 5.75 -22.71
C CYS A 89 3.25 5.51 -24.16
N ASP A 90 2.92 6.47 -25.03
CA ASP A 90 3.20 6.42 -26.47
C ASP A 90 4.02 7.62 -26.96
N GLY A 91 4.24 7.70 -28.27
CA GLY A 91 4.92 8.82 -28.92
C GLY A 91 6.26 9.20 -28.29
N LEU A 92 6.44 10.51 -28.05
CA LEU A 92 7.64 11.07 -27.43
C LEU A 92 7.81 10.62 -25.97
N PHE A 93 6.72 10.46 -25.23
CA PHE A 93 6.77 9.98 -23.84
C PHE A 93 7.37 8.57 -23.75
N ARG A 94 7.00 7.67 -24.67
CA ARG A 94 7.61 6.34 -24.78
C ARG A 94 9.12 6.42 -25.04
N ALA A 95 9.54 7.29 -25.94
CA ALA A 95 10.96 7.46 -26.26
C ALA A 95 11.75 7.93 -25.03
N THR A 96 11.23 8.94 -24.32
CA THR A 96 11.82 9.46 -23.07
C THR A 96 11.85 8.40 -21.97
N ARG A 97 10.74 7.69 -21.74
CA ARG A 97 10.67 6.59 -20.76
C ARG A 97 11.71 5.51 -21.06
N ASN A 98 11.86 5.13 -22.33
CA ASN A 98 12.83 4.10 -22.74
C ASN A 98 14.27 4.54 -22.50
N ALA A 99 14.60 5.82 -22.75
CA ALA A 99 15.92 6.36 -22.48
C ALA A 99 16.20 6.39 -20.96
N LEU A 100 15.26 6.91 -20.17
CA LEU A 100 15.33 6.98 -18.71
C LEU A 100 15.58 5.60 -18.07
N LEU A 101 14.82 4.59 -18.46
CA LEU A 101 14.97 3.24 -17.91
C LEU A 101 16.25 2.53 -18.35
N ARG A 102 16.78 2.86 -19.54
CA ARG A 102 18.04 2.28 -20.03
C ARG A 102 19.26 2.86 -19.31
N ASP A 103 19.24 4.15 -19.01
CA ASP A 103 20.36 4.86 -18.38
C ASP A 103 20.42 4.63 -16.86
N ARG A 104 19.30 4.21 -16.26
CA ARG A 104 19.22 3.96 -14.82
C ARG A 104 20.20 2.86 -14.38
N ALA A 105 20.96 3.15 -13.32
CA ALA A 105 21.81 2.17 -12.67
C ALA A 105 20.97 1.04 -12.02
N ALA A 106 21.37 -0.21 -12.22
CA ALA A 106 20.65 -1.37 -11.71
C ALA A 106 20.58 -1.43 -10.17
N ASN A 107 21.53 -0.79 -9.49
CA ASN A 107 21.60 -0.67 -8.04
C ASN A 107 20.98 0.65 -7.51
N ASP A 108 20.27 1.41 -8.35
CA ASP A 108 19.47 2.54 -7.89
C ASP A 108 18.13 2.06 -7.32
N TYR A 109 18.09 1.94 -5.99
CA TYR A 109 16.91 1.48 -5.25
C TYR A 109 15.95 2.60 -4.84
N ARG A 110 16.28 3.87 -5.10
CA ARG A 110 15.45 5.04 -4.68
C ARG A 110 14.00 4.97 -5.18
N TRP A 111 13.78 4.26 -6.29
CA TRP A 111 12.49 4.09 -6.94
C TRP A 111 11.59 3.04 -6.26
N VAL A 112 12.20 2.13 -5.49
CA VAL A 112 11.56 0.92 -4.98
C VAL A 112 11.71 0.75 -3.46
N ASP A 113 12.65 1.44 -2.82
CA ASP A 113 12.89 1.38 -1.37
C ASP A 113 11.66 1.76 -0.55
N TRP A 114 10.84 2.70 -1.05
CA TRP A 114 9.61 3.08 -0.38
C TRP A 114 8.56 1.96 -0.36
N LEU A 115 8.70 0.94 -1.23
CA LEU A 115 7.76 -0.18 -1.39
C LEU A 115 8.30 -1.47 -0.75
N TYR A 116 9.61 -1.70 -0.81
CA TYR A 116 10.24 -2.95 -0.33
C TYR A 116 11.19 -2.75 0.86
N GLY A 117 11.45 -1.51 1.27
CA GLY A 117 12.36 -1.20 2.38
C GLY A 117 11.80 -1.66 3.74
N ARG A 118 12.67 -1.81 4.73
CA ARG A 118 12.31 -2.29 6.09
C ARG A 118 11.27 -1.44 6.84
N ASN A 119 11.04 -0.21 6.40
CA ASN A 119 10.04 0.71 6.97
C ASN A 119 8.99 1.12 5.92
N ALA A 120 8.86 0.34 4.84
CA ALA A 120 7.90 0.58 3.77
C ALA A 120 6.50 0.20 4.22
#